data_AF-A0A2S9JTZ7-F1
#
_entry.id   AF-A0A2S9JTZ7-F1
#
_cell.length_a   1.000
_cell.length_b   1.000
_cell.length_c   1.000
_cell.angle_alpha   90.00
_cell.angle_beta   90.00
_cell.angle_gamma   90.00
#
_symmetry.space_group_name_H-M   'P 1'
#
loop_
_entity.id
_entity.type
_entity.pdbx_description
1 polymer ?
#
loop_
_entity_poly.entity_id
_entity_poly.type
_entity_poly.pdbx_seq_one_letter_code
_entity_poly.pdbx_strand_id
1 'polypeptide(L)'
;MSNRQYNQISRLVKIINSWNLIPGASTHEFDTMANKILSHLQKGADLEKIQNIIASDLVAIYGFYNYEIDATAFAQEIVDWWVLEQSV
;
A
#
# COMPACT_ATOMS: atom_id res chain seq x y z
N MET A 1 -12.22 14.66 -1.90
CA MET A 1 -11.61 13.83 -0.84
C MET A 1 -11.86 14.50 0.51
N SER A 2 -12.20 13.74 1.55
CA SER A 2 -12.32 14.28 2.91
C SER A 2 -10.93 14.43 3.56
N ASN A 3 -10.79 15.28 4.58
CA ASN A 3 -9.55 15.41 5.36
C ASN A 3 -9.10 14.06 5.95
N ARG A 4 -10.05 13.19 6.33
CA ARG A 4 -9.77 11.83 6.79
C ARG A 4 -9.12 10.98 5.71
N GLN A 5 -9.70 10.96 4.51
CA GLN A 5 -9.14 10.20 3.37
C GLN A 5 -7.75 10.70 3.00
N TYR A 6 -7.52 12.02 3.00
CA TYR A 6 -6.21 12.59 2.74
C TYR A 6 -5.16 12.12 3.76
N ASN A 7 -5.51 12.14 5.05
CA ASN A 7 -4.62 11.66 6.12
C ASN A 7 -4.33 10.17 6.01
N GLN A 8 -5.34 9.35 5.65
CA GLN A 8 -5.17 7.90 5.44
C GLN A 8 -4.21 7.61 4.29
N ILE A 9 -4.34 8.31 3.17
CA ILE A 9 -3.41 8.18 2.04
C ILE A 9 -2.01 8.59 2.45
N SER A 10 -1.84 9.72 3.13
CA SER A 10 -0.53 10.19 3.58
C SER A 10 0.17 9.17 4.51
N ARG A 11 -0.59 8.51 5.40
CA ARG A 11 -0.06 7.44 6.27
C ARG A 11 0.33 6.21 5.46
N LEU A 12 -0.53 5.78 4.54
CA LEU A 12 -0.27 4.62 3.69
C LEU A 12 0.96 4.83 2.80
N VAL A 13 1.12 6.01 2.22
CA VAL A 13 2.31 6.39 1.44
C VAL A 13 3.57 6.34 2.30
N LYS A 14 3.50 6.73 3.58
CA LYS A 14 4.65 6.60 4.50
C LYS A 14 5.01 5.14 4.77
N ILE A 15 4.02 4.27 4.99
CA ILE A 15 4.23 2.82 5.16
C ILE A 15 4.93 2.25 3.92
N ILE A 16 4.40 2.52 2.73
CA ILE A 16 4.96 2.00 1.48
C ILE A 16 6.38 2.52 1.24
N ASN A 17 6.63 3.81 1.47
CA ASN A 17 7.97 4.38 1.33
C ASN A 17 8.98 3.78 2.33
N SER A 18 8.52 3.30 3.49
CA SER A 18 9.38 2.69 4.51
C SER A 18 9.99 1.36 4.08
N TRP A 19 9.38 0.69 3.09
CA TRP A 19 9.91 -0.53 2.48
C TRP A 19 11.17 -0.28 1.64
N ASN A 20 11.50 0.99 1.35
CA ASN A 20 12.70 1.39 0.62
C ASN A 20 12.88 0.66 -0.73
N LEU A 21 11.76 0.45 -1.44
CA LEU A 21 11.72 -0.28 -2.71
C LEU A 21 12.56 0.40 -3.81
N ILE A 22 12.47 1.74 -3.91
CA ILE A 22 13.21 2.53 -4.89
C ILE A 22 13.98 3.62 -4.14
N PRO A 23 15.27 3.40 -3.82
CA PRO A 23 16.08 4.38 -3.11
C PRO A 23 16.15 5.72 -3.86
N GLY A 24 15.87 6.82 -3.16
CA GLY A 24 15.89 8.16 -3.75
C GLY A 24 14.66 8.51 -4.60
N ALA A 25 13.63 7.66 -4.62
CA ALA A 25 12.36 7.98 -5.25
C ALA A 25 11.68 9.18 -4.59
N SER A 26 10.81 9.85 -5.37
CA SER A 26 9.93 10.89 -4.86
C SER A 26 9.01 10.33 -3.77
N THR A 27 8.65 11.16 -2.79
CA THR A 27 7.65 10.79 -1.77
C THR A 27 6.28 10.45 -2.36
N HIS A 28 6.03 10.86 -3.61
CA HIS A 28 4.79 10.64 -4.35
C HIS A 28 4.83 9.43 -5.30
N GLU A 29 5.96 8.73 -5.39
CA GLU A 29 6.15 7.62 -6.34
C GLU A 29 5.06 6.54 -6.22
N PHE A 30 4.61 6.30 -4.99
CA PHE A 30 3.63 5.26 -4.67
C PHE A 30 2.20 5.78 -4.44
N ASP A 31 1.91 7.05 -4.76
CA ASP A 31 0.59 7.64 -4.54
C ASP A 31 -0.52 6.86 -5.26
N THR A 32 -0.28 6.42 -6.49
CA THR A 32 -1.25 5.65 -7.28
C THR A 32 -1.57 4.31 -6.61
N MET A 33 -0.53 3.56 -6.21
CA MET A 33 -0.69 2.27 -5.52
C MET A 33 -1.39 2.46 -4.17
N ALA A 34 -1.00 3.49 -3.39
CA ALA A 34 -1.63 3.81 -2.12
C ALA A 34 -3.13 4.12 -2.27
N ASN A 35 -3.50 4.94 -3.26
CA ASN A 35 -4.90 5.26 -3.54
C ASN A 35 -5.72 4.01 -3.90
N LYS A 36 -5.14 3.12 -4.72
CA LYS A 36 -5.77 1.86 -5.12
C LYS A 36 -5.99 0.95 -3.91
N ILE A 37 -4.97 0.73 -3.10
CA ILE A 37 -5.04 -0.07 -1.88
C ILE A 37 -6.10 0.48 -0.93
N LEU A 38 -6.09 1.78 -0.65
CA LEU A 38 -7.07 2.40 0.25
C LEU A 38 -8.51 2.25 -0.27
N SER A 39 -8.73 2.42 -1.59
CA SER A 39 -10.06 2.22 -2.18
C SER A 39 -10.58 0.79 -1.99
N HIS A 40 -9.68 -0.21 -2.03
CA HIS A 40 -10.03 -1.61 -1.81
C HIS A 40 -10.27 -1.91 -0.32
N LEU A 41 -9.45 -1.39 0.59
CA LEU A 41 -9.63 -1.50 2.03
C LEU A 41 -10.99 -0.92 2.48
N GLN A 42 -11.36 0.25 1.95
CA GLN A 42 -12.67 0.88 2.21
C GLN A 42 -13.87 0.04 1.73
N LYS A 43 -13.64 -0.89 0.78
CA LYS A 43 -14.65 -1.82 0.26
C LYS A 43 -14.62 -3.18 0.95
N GLY A 44 -13.80 -3.36 1.99
CA GLY A 44 -13.70 -4.62 2.73
C GLY A 44 -12.81 -5.66 2.07
N ALA A 45 -11.79 -5.25 1.31
CA ALA A 45 -10.78 -6.17 0.80
C ALA A 45 -10.06 -6.92 1.93
N ASP A 46 -9.83 -8.20 1.73
CA ASP A 46 -9.07 -9.08 2.62
C ASP A 46 -7.56 -9.05 2.32
N LEU A 47 -6.79 -9.75 3.14
CA LEU A 47 -5.33 -9.85 3.03
C LEU A 47 -4.89 -10.32 1.65
N GLU A 48 -5.51 -11.38 1.13
CA GLU A 48 -5.18 -11.94 -0.19
C GLU A 48 -5.41 -10.90 -1.31
N LYS A 49 -6.51 -10.13 -1.23
CA LYS A 49 -6.77 -9.08 -2.19
C LYS A 49 -5.72 -7.97 -2.14
N ILE A 50 -5.30 -7.55 -0.95
CA ILE A 50 -4.26 -6.53 -0.78
C ILE A 50 -2.90 -7.03 -1.29
N GLN A 51 -2.53 -8.25 -0.94
CA GLN A 51 -1.31 -8.92 -1.44
C GLN A 51 -1.29 -8.94 -2.97
N ASN A 52 -2.38 -9.35 -3.60
CA ASN A 52 -2.48 -9.40 -5.06
C ASN A 52 -2.35 -8.02 -5.72
N ILE A 53 -2.88 -6.95 -5.09
CA ILE A 53 -2.72 -5.59 -5.59
C ILE A 53 -1.25 -5.16 -5.52
N ILE A 54 -0.60 -5.37 -4.37
CA ILE A 54 0.81 -4.99 -4.16
C ILE A 54 1.71 -5.74 -5.16
N ALA A 55 1.58 -7.06 -5.23
CA ALA A 55 2.38 -7.87 -6.15
C ALA A 55 2.18 -7.43 -7.61
N SER A 56 0.92 -7.25 -8.03
CA SER A 56 0.62 -6.86 -9.41
C SER A 56 1.16 -5.48 -9.75
N ASP A 57 1.02 -4.50 -8.85
CA ASP A 57 1.48 -3.14 -9.10
C ASP A 57 3.02 -3.07 -9.09
N LEU A 58 3.68 -3.70 -8.12
CA LEU A 58 5.14 -3.73 -8.06
C LEU A 58 5.77 -4.37 -9.31
N VAL A 59 5.16 -5.43 -9.84
CA VAL A 59 5.65 -6.06 -11.07
C VAL A 59 5.30 -5.24 -12.31
N ALA A 60 4.02 -4.91 -12.50
CA ALA A 60 3.54 -4.36 -13.77
C ALA A 60 3.82 -2.87 -13.94
N ILE A 61 3.85 -2.11 -12.84
CA ILE A 61 4.02 -0.65 -12.86
C ILE A 61 5.46 -0.27 -12.53
N TYR A 62 6.03 -0.91 -11.51
CA TYR A 62 7.34 -0.54 -10.98
C TYR A 62 8.49 -1.45 -11.45
N GLY A 63 8.19 -2.51 -12.20
CA GLY A 63 9.20 -3.34 -12.87
C GLY A 63 9.96 -4.32 -11.97
N PHE A 64 9.47 -4.59 -10.75
CA PHE A 64 10.05 -5.59 -9.87
C PHE A 64 9.79 -7.00 -10.39
N TYR A 65 10.66 -7.94 -10.02
CA TYR A 65 10.36 -9.35 -10.12
C TYR A 65 9.68 -9.86 -8.85
N ASN A 66 8.80 -10.86 -9.00
CA ASN A 66 8.11 -11.47 -7.85
C ASN A 66 9.05 -11.99 -6.76
N TYR A 67 10.27 -12.41 -7.11
CA TYR A 67 11.24 -12.91 -6.12
C TYR A 67 11.96 -11.79 -5.35
N GLU A 68 11.83 -10.54 -5.77
CA GLU A 68 12.45 -9.37 -5.10
C GLU A 68 11.54 -8.73 -4.06
N ILE A 69 10.27 -9.16 -4.01
CA ILE A 69 9.23 -8.54 -3.20
C ILE A 69 8.66 -9.55 -2.20
N ASP A 70 8.50 -9.12 -0.96
CA ASP A 70 7.72 -9.86 0.04
C ASP A 70 6.30 -9.27 0.11
N ALA A 71 5.52 -9.55 -0.93
CA ALA A 71 4.15 -9.05 -1.03
C ALA A 71 3.26 -9.52 0.14
N THR A 72 3.58 -10.66 0.74
CA THR A 72 2.86 -11.20 1.91
C THR A 72 3.11 -10.31 3.13
N ALA A 73 4.38 -10.01 3.44
CA ALA A 73 4.72 -9.14 4.55
C ALA A 73 4.15 -7.73 4.37
N PHE A 74 4.26 -7.16 3.16
CA PHE A 74 3.72 -5.84 2.83
C PHE A 74 2.19 -5.78 2.99
N ALA A 75 1.48 -6.81 2.56
CA ALA A 75 0.03 -6.88 2.71
C ALA A 75 -0.39 -6.98 4.18
N GLN A 76 0.33 -7.79 4.96
CA GLN A 76 0.05 -7.95 6.38
C GLN A 76 0.21 -6.62 7.13
N GLU A 77 1.31 -5.90 6.90
CA GLU A 77 1.55 -4.59 7.52
C GLU A 77 0.43 -3.58 7.19
N ILE A 78 -0.03 -3.55 5.94
CA ILE A 78 -1.12 -2.67 5.52
C ILE A 78 -2.45 -3.04 6.19
N VAL A 79 -2.78 -4.33 6.26
CA VAL A 79 -4.02 -4.79 6.89
C VAL A 79 -4.00 -4.52 8.40
N ASP A 80 -2.87 -4.76 9.07
CA ASP A 80 -2.70 -4.47 10.49
C ASP A 80 -2.86 -2.98 10.78
N TRP A 81 -2.22 -2.13 9.98
CA TRP A 81 -2.43 -0.68 10.06
C TRP A 81 -3.90 -0.31 9.86
N TRP A 82 -4.58 -0.89 8.87
CA TRP A 82 -5.97 -0.56 8.56
C TRP A 82 -6.92 -0.93 9.71
N VAL A 83 -6.71 -2.08 10.35
CA VAL A 83 -7.49 -2.52 11.52
C VAL A 83 -7.32 -1.55 12.69
N LEU A 84 -6.08 -1.11 12.96
CA LEU A 84 -5.80 -0.11 13.99
C LEU A 84 -6.44 1.24 13.65
N GLU A 85 -6.39 1.67 12.39
CA GLU A 85 -6.98 2.93 11.91
C GLU A 85 -8.51 2.97 12.05
N GLN A 86 -9.19 1.82 12.03
CA GLN A 86 -10.64 1.76 12.30
C GLN A 86 -10.99 1.80 13.80
N SER A 87 -10.00 1.54 14.67
CA SER A 87 -10.19 1.47 16.12
C SER A 87 -10.02 2.84 16.81
N VAL A 88 -9.71 3.88 16.03
CA VAL A 88 -9.49 5.28 16.44
C VAL A 88 -10.59 6.17 15.89
#